data_AF-A0A357AMD0-F1
#
_entry.id   AF-A0A357AMD0-F1
#
_cell.length_a   1.000
_cell.length_b   1.000
_cell.length_c   1.000
_cell.angle_alpha   90.00
_cell.angle_beta   90.00
_cell.angle_gamma   90.00
#
_symmetry.space_group_name_H-M   'P 1'
#
loop_
_entity.id
_entity.type
_entity.pdbx_description
1 polymer ?
#
loop_
_entity_poly.entity_id
_entity_poly.type
_entity_poly.pdbx_seq_one_letter_code
_entity_poly.pdbx_strand_id
1 'polypeptide(L)'
;IRKGRSPRDMLIFVSNFTPEAHENYRIGIPLDAAYTEIFNTDHEKYGGSHVLNTGPIAAQQMPWHNRPFSITLRVPPLGTLILRPENIKEEDS
;
A
#
# COMPACT_ATOMS: atom_id res chain seq x y z
N ILE A 1 3.04 6.18 6.84
CA ILE A 1 1.62 5.96 7.25
C ILE A 1 1.02 7.30 7.64
N ARG A 2 -0.15 7.65 7.10
CA ARG A 2 -0.97 8.78 7.56
C ARG A 2 -2.25 8.23 8.18
N LYS A 3 -2.68 8.81 9.29
CA LYS A 3 -3.89 8.41 10.02
C LYS A 3 -4.97 9.47 9.83
N GLY A 4 -6.21 9.03 9.64
CA GLY A 4 -7.40 9.89 9.70
C GLY A 4 -8.10 9.75 11.05
N ARG A 5 -9.41 10.02 11.08
CA ARG A 5 -10.23 9.92 12.31
C ARG A 5 -10.57 8.47 12.65
N SER A 6 -10.81 7.65 11.64
CA SER A 6 -11.11 6.23 11.78
C SER A 6 -9.99 5.36 11.17
N PRO A 7 -9.89 4.08 11.56
CA PRO A 7 -8.94 3.14 10.94
C PRO A 7 -9.11 2.99 9.42
N ARG A 8 -10.33 3.13 8.88
CA ARG A 8 -10.59 3.11 7.42
C ARG A 8 -10.00 4.30 6.67
N ASP A 9 -9.78 5.43 7.36
CA ASP A 9 -9.19 6.64 6.77
C ASP A 9 -7.65 6.59 6.74
N MET A 10 -7.05 5.50 7.20
CA MET A 10 -5.59 5.32 7.17
C MET A 10 -5.10 5.19 5.72
N LEU A 11 -3.98 5.83 5.43
CA LEU A 11 -3.27 5.70 4.16
C LEU A 11 -1.83 5.23 4.36
N ILE A 12 -1.41 4.30 3.52
CA ILE A 12 -0.03 3.83 3.42
C ILE A 12 0.60 4.48 2.19
N PHE A 13 1.76 5.08 2.37
CA PHE A 13 2.53 5.69 1.29
C PHE A 13 3.82 4.89 1.15
N VAL A 14 4.14 4.50 -0.09
CA VAL A 14 5.41 3.87 -0.43
C VAL A 14 6.01 4.67 -1.57
N SER A 15 7.21 5.16 -1.37
CA SER A 15 7.94 5.97 -2.35
C SER A 15 9.25 5.27 -2.68
N ASN A 16 9.52 5.14 -3.97
CA ASN A 16 10.80 4.70 -4.50
C ASN A 16 11.51 5.90 -5.13
N PHE A 17 12.75 6.14 -4.71
CA PHE A 17 13.57 7.24 -5.19
C PHE A 17 14.76 6.76 -6.03
N THR A 18 14.71 5.53 -6.53
CA THR A 18 15.67 5.00 -7.51
C THR A 18 14.98 4.64 -8.83
N PRO A 19 15.73 4.57 -9.95
CA PRO A 19 15.18 4.24 -11.27
C PRO A 19 14.73 2.78 -11.43
N GLU A 20 15.08 1.89 -10.51
CA GLU A 20 14.74 0.48 -10.57
C GLU A 20 13.36 0.22 -9.95
N ALA A 21 12.50 -0.50 -10.67
CA ALA A 21 11.26 -1.03 -10.09
C ALA A 21 11.59 -2.16 -9.10
N HIS A 22 10.78 -2.29 -8.05
CA HIS A 22 10.90 -3.41 -7.11
C HIS A 22 9.69 -4.33 -7.22
N GLU A 23 9.95 -5.56 -7.67
CA GLU A 23 8.98 -6.64 -7.61
C GLU A 23 9.05 -7.32 -6.24
N ASN A 24 7.89 -7.76 -5.74
CA ASN A 24 7.76 -8.47 -4.46
C ASN A 24 8.30 -7.72 -3.22
N TYR A 25 8.20 -6.38 -3.21
CA TYR A 25 8.66 -5.55 -2.11
C TYR A 25 7.73 -5.68 -0.90
N ARG A 26 8.27 -6.11 0.25
CA ARG A 26 7.47 -6.33 1.47
C ARG A 26 7.48 -5.11 2.38
N ILE A 27 6.30 -4.71 2.85
CA ILE A 27 6.14 -3.68 3.88
C ILE A 27 5.30 -4.18 5.05
N GLY A 28 5.62 -3.70 6.25
CA GLY A 28 4.81 -3.94 7.44
C GLY A 28 3.57 -3.04 7.48
N ILE A 29 2.43 -3.61 7.86
CA ILE A 29 1.14 -2.92 7.97
C ILE A 29 0.45 -3.24 9.30
N PRO A 30 -0.32 -2.28 9.86
CA PRO A 30 -0.87 -2.44 11.21
C PRO A 30 -2.19 -3.21 11.30
N LEU A 31 -2.96 -3.34 10.20
CA LEU A 31 -4.30 -3.93 10.22
C LEU A 31 -4.32 -5.25 9.43
N ASP A 32 -5.11 -6.21 9.90
CA ASP A 32 -5.44 -7.41 9.15
C ASP A 32 -6.57 -7.10 8.16
N ALA A 33 -6.20 -6.59 6.98
CA ALA A 33 -7.14 -6.17 5.96
C ALA A 33 -6.56 -6.31 4.56
N ALA A 34 -7.43 -6.32 3.55
CA ALA A 34 -6.99 -6.12 2.18
C ALA A 34 -6.67 -4.64 1.95
N TYR A 35 -5.67 -4.35 1.11
CA TYR A 35 -5.25 -3.00 0.77
C TYR A 35 -5.36 -2.77 -0.73
N THR A 36 -5.98 -1.68 -1.14
CA THR A 36 -6.12 -1.31 -2.55
C THR A 36 -5.29 -0.08 -2.87
N GLU A 37 -4.61 -0.11 -4.00
CA GLU A 37 -3.91 1.04 -4.57
C GLU A 37 -4.93 2.06 -5.06
N ILE A 38 -5.00 3.20 -4.38
CA ILE A 38 -5.94 4.28 -4.70
C ILE A 38 -5.30 5.39 -5.54
N PHE A 39 -3.96 5.43 -5.57
CA PHE A 39 -3.20 6.38 -6.35
C PHE A 39 -1.79 5.86 -6.60
N ASN A 40 -1.28 6.12 -7.81
CA ASN A 40 0.07 5.77 -8.20
C ASN A 40 0.57 6.81 -9.21
N THR A 41 1.72 7.43 -8.92
CA THR A 41 2.32 8.43 -9.81
C THR A 41 2.85 7.83 -11.10
N ASP A 42 3.11 6.52 -11.13
CA ASP A 42 3.63 5.80 -12.28
C ASP A 42 2.53 5.30 -13.23
N HIS A 43 1.26 5.65 -12.96
CA HIS A 43 0.17 5.32 -13.87
C HIS A 43 0.38 6.00 -15.24
N GLU A 44 0.14 5.26 -16.33
CA GLU A 44 0.33 5.74 -17.71
C GLU A 44 -0.34 7.08 -18.03
N LYS A 45 -1.49 7.39 -17.40
CA LYS A 45 -2.22 8.66 -17.59
C LYS A 45 -1.44 9.89 -17.10
N TYR A 46 -0.43 9.68 -16.27
CA TYR A 46 0.50 10.70 -15.80
C TYR A 46 1.86 10.63 -16.51
N GLY A 47 2.02 9.75 -17.52
CA GLY A 47 3.26 9.53 -18.25
C GLY A 47 4.23 8.54 -17.60
N GLY A 48 3.78 7.76 -16.61
CA GLY A 48 4.60 6.75 -15.95
C GLY A 48 4.68 5.42 -16.71
N SER A 49 5.49 4.49 -16.19
CA SER A 49 5.79 3.18 -16.76
C SER A 49 4.73 2.10 -16.52
N HIS A 50 3.65 2.44 -15.81
CA HIS A 50 2.51 1.58 -15.52
C HIS A 50 2.83 0.36 -14.62
N VAL A 51 3.79 0.51 -13.70
CA VAL A 51 3.99 -0.47 -12.62
C VAL A 51 2.94 -0.24 -11.53
N LEU A 52 1.84 -1.00 -11.63
CA LEU A 52 0.68 -0.92 -10.74
C LEU A 52 0.50 -2.20 -9.91
N ASN A 53 -0.19 -2.06 -8.79
CA ASN A 53 -0.78 -3.17 -8.03
C ASN A 53 -2.28 -3.26 -8.36
N THR A 54 -2.68 -4.32 -9.06
CA THR A 54 -4.07 -4.49 -9.50
C THR A 54 -4.89 -5.27 -8.48
N GLY A 55 -6.01 -4.68 -8.06
CA GLY A 55 -6.94 -5.30 -7.12
C GLY A 55 -6.49 -5.27 -5.64
N PRO A 56 -7.31 -5.84 -4.74
CA PRO A 56 -7.01 -5.85 -3.31
C PRO A 56 -5.85 -6.79 -2.96
N ILE A 57 -4.92 -6.29 -2.14
CA ILE A 57 -3.73 -7.01 -1.68
C ILE A 57 -3.97 -7.48 -0.24
N ALA A 58 -4.11 -8.79 -0.06
CA ALA A 58 -4.39 -9.37 1.25
C ALA A 58 -3.20 -9.24 2.20
N ALA A 59 -3.47 -8.76 3.42
CA ALA A 59 -2.53 -8.84 4.53
C ALA A 59 -2.13 -10.29 4.82
N GLN A 60 -0.86 -10.49 5.14
CA GLN A 60 -0.34 -11.74 5.65
C GLN A 60 0.03 -11.56 7.12
N GLN A 61 -0.29 -12.54 7.96
CA GLN A 61 0.16 -12.60 9.37
C GLN A 61 1.64 -12.96 9.44
N MET A 62 2.47 -12.09 8.87
CA MET A 62 3.91 -12.22 8.78
C MET A 62 4.52 -10.89 9.26
N PRO A 63 5.14 -10.86 10.45
CA PRO A 63 5.67 -9.64 11.01
C PRO A 63 6.76 -9.01 10.14
N TRP A 64 6.68 -7.70 9.93
CA TRP A 64 7.65 -6.93 9.15
C TRP A 64 7.67 -5.47 9.60
N HIS A 65 8.82 -4.78 9.54
CA HIS A 65 8.96 -3.37 9.96
C HIS A 65 8.31 -3.06 11.34
N ASN A 66 8.45 -3.96 12.33
CA ASN A 66 7.82 -3.86 13.65
C ASN A 66 6.28 -3.75 13.61
N ARG A 67 5.65 -4.40 12.63
CA ARG A 67 4.19 -4.52 12.49
C ARG A 67 3.78 -6.00 12.47
N PRO A 68 2.57 -6.34 12.97
CA PRO A 68 2.12 -7.73 13.07
C PRO A 68 1.80 -8.36 11.70
N PHE A 69 1.41 -7.55 10.71
CA PHE A 69 1.07 -7.99 9.37
C PHE A 69 2.02 -7.39 8.33
N SER A 70 2.05 -7.97 7.13
CA SER A 70 2.73 -7.40 5.99
C SER A 70 2.01 -7.69 4.68
N ILE A 71 2.32 -6.90 3.66
CA ILE A 71 1.88 -7.08 2.27
C ILE A 71 3.08 -7.03 1.34
N THR A 72 2.92 -7.67 0.19
CA THR A 72 3.91 -7.70 -0.88
C THR A 72 3.40 -6.87 -2.05
N LEU A 73 4.23 -5.96 -2.53
CA LEU A 73 3.88 -4.94 -3.51
C LEU A 73 4.81 -4.98 -4.71
N ARG A 74 4.31 -4.46 -5.84
CA ARG A 74 5.11 -3.94 -6.94
C ARG A 74 5.30 -2.45 -6.69
N VAL A 75 6.54 -1.99 -6.57
CA VAL A 75 6.84 -0.57 -6.32
C VAL A 75 7.42 0.02 -7.60
N PRO A 76 6.80 1.09 -8.15
CA PRO A 76 7.23 1.69 -9.40
C PRO A 76 8.62 2.34 -9.29
N PRO A 77 9.34 2.52 -10.41
CA PRO A 77 10.57 3.28 -10.45
C PRO A 77 10.28 4.78 -10.25
N LEU A 78 11.11 5.48 -9.46
CA LEU A 78 10.97 6.93 -9.20
C LEU A 78 9.53 7.39 -8.89
N GLY A 79 8.74 6.54 -8.22
CA GLY A 79 7.30 6.71 -8.08
C GLY A 79 6.82 6.59 -6.64
N THR A 80 5.59 7.05 -6.42
CA THR A 80 4.88 6.91 -5.15
C THR A 80 3.52 6.26 -5.39
N LEU A 81 3.23 5.22 -4.61
CA LEU A 81 1.92 4.60 -4.55
C LEU A 81 1.29 4.80 -3.17
N ILE A 82 -0.04 4.91 -3.17
CA ILE A 82 -0.85 5.12 -1.98
C ILE A 82 -1.86 3.99 -1.87
N LEU A 83 -1.85 3.31 -0.72
CA LEU A 83 -2.79 2.23 -0.41
C LEU A 83 -3.78 2.65 0.67
N ARG A 84 -4.99 2.14 0.56
CA ARG A 84 -6.05 2.25 1.57
C ARG A 84 -6.52 0.86 1.99
N PRO A 85 -6.74 0.60 3.29
CA PRO A 85 -7.37 -0.64 3.73
C PRO A 85 -8.85 -0.69 3.32
N GLU A 86 -9.32 -1.86 2.92
CA GLU A 86 -10.71 -2.12 2.57
C GLU A 86 -11.47 -2.78 3.72
N ASN A 87 -12.80 -2.61 3.71
CA ASN A 87 -13.75 -3.35 4.57
C ASN A 87 -13.42 -3.35 6.08
N ILE A 88 -12.77 -2.30 6.56
CA ILE A 88 -12.56 -2.12 8.00
C ILE A 88 -13.90 -1.80 8.64
N LYS A 89 -14.42 -2.75 9.43
CA LYS A 89 -15.59 -2.52 10.28
C LYS A 89 -15.20 -1.48 11.33
N GLU A 90 -16.01 -0.43 11.44
CA GLU A 90 -15.97 0.42 12.64
C GLU A 90 -16.52 -0.44 13.77
N GLU A 91 -15.70 -0.78 14.77
CA GLU A 91 -16.25 -1.21 16.04
C GLU A 91 -16.95 0.02 16.63
N ASP A 92 -18.28 -0.07 16.74
CA ASP A 92 -19.14 0.99 17.25
C ASP A 92 -18.57 1.51 18.58
N SER A 93 -18.33 2.82 18.62
CA SER A 93 -17.85 3.55 19.81
C SER A 93 -18.93 3.70 20.86
#